data_AF-R5AR90-F1
#
_entry.id   AF-R5AR90-F1
#
_cell.length_a   1.000
_cell.length_b   1.000
_cell.length_c   1.000
_cell.angle_alpha   90.00
_cell.angle_beta   90.00
_cell.angle_gamma   90.00
#
_symmetry.space_group_name_H-M   'P 1'
#
loop_
_entity.id
_entity.type
_entity.pdbx_description
1 polymer ?
#
loop_
_entity_poly.entity_id
_entity_poly.type
_entity_poly.pdbx_seq_one_letter_code
_entity_poly.pdbx_strand_id
1 'polypeptide(L)'
;MLALITANLWNGFGLRMSAAETVLYVLTMLCIGFIEAILFRGYLLQMLRESSTTLAILISSLTFGLGHIVNLLNGAAVLDTALQLIYAFSIGMMLSVFVVKTGHILPCCIFHGAFNALSAFANGSGEMMGKKVVTAAVISVVTLGYAWYLWKWNHTQADEKPDRT
;
A
#
# COMPACT_ATOMS: atom_id res chain seq x y z
N MET A 1 4.54 5.42 7.65
CA MET A 1 3.95 4.07 7.45
C MET A 1 3.05 3.66 8.61
N LEU A 2 3.50 3.64 9.88
CA LEU A 2 2.66 3.19 11.01
C LEU A 2 1.32 3.95 11.15
N ALA A 3 1.33 5.29 11.08
CA ALA A 3 0.09 6.06 11.14
C ALA A 3 -0.90 5.68 10.01
N LEU A 4 -0.39 5.44 8.81
CA LEU A 4 -1.20 5.07 7.65
C LEU A 4 -1.83 3.68 7.77
N ILE A 5 -1.24 2.76 8.53
CA ILE A 5 -1.83 1.43 8.81
C ILE A 5 -3.22 1.61 9.46
N THR A 6 -3.36 2.61 10.32
CA THR A 6 -4.61 2.90 11.04
C THR A 6 -5.66 3.65 10.22
N ALA A 7 -5.41 3.94 8.93
CA ALA A 7 -6.28 4.82 8.15
C ALA A 7 -7.72 4.31 8.00
N ASN A 8 -7.89 2.98 7.97
CA ASN A 8 -9.22 2.35 7.97
C ASN A 8 -10.04 2.62 9.24
N LEU A 9 -9.41 3.10 10.32
CA LEU A 9 -10.08 3.43 11.59
C LEU A 9 -10.36 4.94 11.75
N TRP A 10 -9.83 5.80 10.88
CA TRP A 10 -9.93 7.27 11.05
C TRP A 10 -11.37 7.78 10.99
N ASN A 11 -12.24 7.06 10.26
CA ASN A 11 -13.66 7.39 10.14
C ASN A 11 -14.54 6.65 11.15
N GLY A 12 -13.92 5.99 12.13
CA GLY A 12 -14.58 5.30 13.24
C GLY A 12 -14.23 3.81 13.30
N PHE A 13 -14.54 3.23 14.45
CA PHE A 13 -14.34 1.81 14.74
C PHE A 13 -15.70 1.09 14.81
N GLY A 14 -15.79 -0.11 14.23
CA GLY A 14 -16.98 -0.94 14.31
C GLY A 14 -16.68 -2.44 14.15
N LEU A 15 -17.33 -3.27 14.95
CA LEU A 15 -17.28 -4.73 14.83
C LEU A 15 -18.48 -5.20 14.00
N ARG A 16 -18.20 -5.68 12.79
CA ARG A 16 -19.24 -6.03 11.80
C ARG A 16 -19.43 -7.53 11.59
N MET A 17 -18.49 -8.32 12.10
CA MET A 17 -18.40 -9.77 11.92
C MET A 17 -18.35 -10.44 13.30
N SER A 18 -18.70 -11.72 13.38
CA SER A 18 -18.45 -12.51 14.60
C SER A 18 -16.94 -12.58 14.90
N ALA A 19 -16.59 -13.03 16.12
CA ALA A 19 -15.19 -13.15 16.51
C ALA A 19 -14.41 -14.12 15.59
N ALA A 20 -15.00 -15.26 15.24
CA ALA A 20 -14.38 -16.26 14.36
C ALA A 20 -14.17 -15.73 12.94
N GLU A 21 -15.19 -15.07 12.36
CA GLU A 21 -15.09 -14.44 11.04
C GLU A 21 -14.05 -13.32 11.02
N THR A 22 -13.98 -12.52 12.08
CA THR A 22 -12.98 -11.44 12.21
C THR A 22 -11.56 -12.01 12.22
N VAL A 23 -11.31 -13.08 13.00
CA VAL A 23 -10.00 -13.73 13.03
C VAL A 23 -9.63 -14.28 11.65
N LEU A 24 -10.56 -14.97 10.99
CA LEU A 24 -10.31 -15.51 9.66
C LEU A 24 -10.02 -14.40 8.65
N TYR A 25 -10.82 -13.32 8.66
CA TYR A 25 -10.64 -12.17 7.78
C TYR A 25 -9.27 -11.52 7.96
N VAL A 26 -8.86 -11.26 9.22
CA VAL A 26 -7.56 -10.68 9.53
C VAL A 26 -6.43 -11.56 9.01
N LEU A 27 -6.48 -12.88 9.25
CA LEU A 27 -5.48 -13.82 8.75
C LEU A 27 -5.42 -13.81 7.21
N THR A 28 -6.56 -13.84 6.54
CA THR A 28 -6.63 -13.76 5.07
C THR A 28 -6.03 -12.46 4.54
N MET A 29 -6.34 -11.32 5.16
CA MET A 29 -5.79 -10.02 4.74
C MET A 29 -4.29 -9.90 4.95
N LEU A 30 -3.75 -10.50 6.02
CA LEU A 30 -2.31 -10.60 6.24
C LEU A 30 -1.63 -11.43 5.14
N CYS A 31 -2.22 -12.57 4.77
CA CYS A 31 -1.74 -13.41 3.67
C CYS A 31 -1.80 -12.69 2.32
N ILE A 32 -2.90 -12.00 2.02
CA ILE A 32 -3.06 -11.22 0.79
C ILE A 32 -1.99 -10.12 0.72
N GLY A 33 -1.84 -9.33 1.80
CA GLY A 33 -0.84 -8.26 1.84
C GLY A 33 0.59 -8.77 1.63
N PHE A 34 0.92 -9.95 2.16
CA PHE A 34 2.18 -10.63 1.92
C PHE A 34 2.35 -11.07 0.46
N ILE A 35 1.36 -11.76 -0.11
CA ILE A 35 1.39 -12.24 -1.51
C ILE A 35 1.52 -11.07 -2.48
N GLU A 36 0.72 -10.01 -2.30
CA GLU A 36 0.74 -8.84 -3.16
C GLU A 36 2.07 -8.09 -3.06
N ALA A 37 2.65 -7.97 -1.86
CA ALA A 37 3.98 -7.38 -1.71
C ALA A 37 5.03 -8.18 -2.49
N ILE A 38 5.04 -9.51 -2.37
CA ILE A 38 5.94 -10.38 -3.13
C ILE A 38 5.72 -10.22 -4.64
N LEU A 39 4.48 -10.28 -5.10
CA LEU A 39 4.16 -10.19 -6.53
C LEU A 39 4.60 -8.85 -7.12
N PHE A 40 4.17 -7.74 -6.52
CA PHE A 40 4.37 -6.42 -7.10
C PHE A 40 5.76 -5.83 -6.81
N ARG A 41 6.33 -6.06 -5.62
CA ARG A 41 7.61 -5.47 -5.19
C ARG A 41 8.77 -6.46 -5.21
N GLY A 42 8.50 -7.74 -5.00
CA GLY A 42 9.50 -8.81 -5.08
C GLY A 42 9.78 -9.22 -6.52
N TYR A 43 8.74 -9.43 -7.34
CA TYR A 43 8.89 -9.86 -8.73
C TYR A 43 8.75 -8.71 -9.72
N LEU A 44 7.55 -8.15 -9.89
CA LEU A 44 7.26 -7.20 -10.98
C LEU A 44 8.20 -5.99 -10.95
N LEU A 45 8.37 -5.37 -9.78
CA LEU A 45 9.27 -4.24 -9.62
C LEU A 45 10.72 -4.62 -9.96
N GLN A 46 11.22 -5.76 -9.47
CA GLN A 46 12.63 -6.12 -9.68
C GLN A 46 12.92 -6.46 -11.15
N MET A 47 12.01 -7.17 -11.82
CA MET A 47 12.14 -7.46 -13.25
C MET A 47 12.19 -6.17 -14.09
N LEU A 48 11.30 -5.21 -13.82
CA LEU A 48 11.25 -3.96 -14.59
C LEU A 48 12.42 -3.02 -14.27
N ARG A 49 13.02 -3.13 -13.08
CA ARG A 49 14.16 -2.29 -12.66
C ARG A 49 15.41 -2.53 -13.49
N GLU A 50 15.55 -3.71 -14.11
CA GLU A 50 16.65 -4.01 -15.04
C GLU A 50 16.68 -3.04 -16.23
N SER A 51 15.51 -2.51 -16.62
CA SER A 51 15.40 -1.53 -17.71
C SER A 51 15.42 -0.08 -17.21
N SER A 52 14.53 0.26 -16.27
CA SER A 52 14.42 1.62 -15.74
C SER A 52 13.74 1.62 -14.38
N THR A 53 14.45 2.14 -13.38
CA THR A 53 13.91 2.22 -12.01
C THR A 53 12.63 3.07 -11.94
N THR A 54 12.60 4.20 -12.65
CA THR A 54 11.42 5.09 -12.66
C THR A 54 10.21 4.41 -13.29
N LEU A 55 10.39 3.77 -14.45
CA LEU A 55 9.29 3.05 -15.10
C LEU A 55 8.84 1.84 -14.27
N ALA A 56 9.78 1.12 -13.65
CA ALA A 56 9.46 0.00 -12.77
C ALA A 56 8.58 0.43 -11.59
N ILE A 57 8.89 1.55 -10.94
CA ILE A 57 8.08 2.13 -9.87
C ILE A 57 6.68 2.48 -10.40
N LEU A 58 6.59 3.19 -11.52
CA LEU A 58 5.31 3.63 -12.10
C LEU A 58 4.44 2.44 -12.49
N ILE A 59 4.97 1.48 -13.25
CA ILE A 59 4.22 0.33 -13.75
C ILE A 59 3.81 -0.58 -12.59
N SER A 60 4.71 -0.93 -11.67
CA SER A 60 4.38 -1.75 -10.50
C SER A 60 3.29 -1.11 -9.62
N SER A 61 3.31 0.22 -9.49
CA SER A 61 2.30 0.94 -8.71
C SER A 61 0.96 1.05 -9.44
N LEU A 62 1.00 1.27 -10.76
CA LEU A 62 -0.19 1.34 -11.60
C LEU A 62 -0.91 0.00 -11.65
N THR A 63 -0.20 -1.10 -11.89
CA THR A 63 -0.79 -2.44 -11.92
C THR A 63 -1.36 -2.83 -10.56
N PHE A 64 -0.68 -2.45 -9.46
CA PHE A 64 -1.20 -2.65 -8.10
C PHE A 64 -2.50 -1.88 -7.85
N GLY A 65 -2.56 -0.61 -8.24
CA GLY A 65 -3.80 0.19 -8.15
C GLY A 65 -4.92 -0.45 -8.97
N LEU A 66 -4.66 -0.73 -10.25
CA LEU A 66 -5.62 -1.35 -11.18
C LEU A 66 -6.11 -2.73 -10.74
N GLY A 67 -5.32 -3.49 -9.99
CA GLY A 67 -5.72 -4.78 -9.44
C GLY A 67 -7.00 -4.71 -8.60
N HIS A 68 -7.32 -3.55 -8.02
CA HIS A 68 -8.51 -3.36 -7.21
C HIS A 68 -9.80 -3.16 -8.01
N ILE A 69 -9.74 -3.10 -9.34
CA ILE A 69 -10.94 -3.12 -10.20
C ILE A 69 -11.80 -4.37 -9.96
N VAL A 70 -11.18 -5.47 -9.52
CA VAL A 70 -11.90 -6.69 -9.13
C VAL A 70 -12.96 -6.45 -8.05
N ASN A 71 -12.78 -5.44 -7.19
CA ASN A 71 -13.77 -5.10 -6.17
C ASN A 71 -15.06 -4.55 -6.80
N LEU A 72 -14.94 -3.75 -7.86
CA LEU A 72 -16.11 -3.29 -8.63
C LEU A 72 -16.83 -4.48 -9.29
N LEU A 73 -16.08 -5.44 -9.83
CA LEU A 73 -16.65 -6.67 -10.40
C LEU A 73 -17.34 -7.54 -9.34
N ASN A 74 -16.87 -7.48 -8.09
CA ASN A 74 -17.48 -8.12 -6.93
C ASN A 74 -18.64 -7.31 -6.30
N GLY A 75 -19.08 -6.22 -6.94
CA GLY A 75 -20.26 -5.44 -6.52
C GLY A 75 -19.98 -4.25 -5.61
N ALA A 76 -18.72 -3.84 -5.43
CA ALA A 76 -18.40 -2.60 -4.71
C ALA A 76 -18.94 -1.36 -5.45
N ALA A 77 -19.19 -0.28 -4.69
CA ALA A 77 -19.63 0.98 -5.29
C ALA A 77 -18.56 1.58 -6.21
N VAL A 78 -18.99 2.21 -7.31
CA VAL A 78 -18.09 2.83 -8.30
C VAL A 78 -17.17 3.86 -7.65
N LEU A 79 -17.73 4.74 -6.81
CA LEU A 79 -16.95 5.79 -6.16
C LEU A 79 -15.95 5.22 -5.14
N ASP A 80 -16.36 4.24 -4.34
CA ASP A 80 -15.45 3.57 -3.39
C ASP A 80 -14.28 2.90 -4.14
N THR A 81 -14.56 2.22 -5.25
CA THR A 81 -13.52 1.61 -6.07
C THR A 81 -12.62 2.68 -6.72
N ALA A 82 -13.19 3.76 -7.27
CA ALA A 82 -12.41 4.83 -7.88
C ALA A 82 -11.46 5.49 -6.88
N LEU A 83 -11.92 5.78 -5.65
CA LEU A 83 -11.07 6.26 -4.57
C LEU A 83 -9.98 5.25 -4.23
N GLN A 84 -10.32 3.95 -4.18
CA GLN A 84 -9.38 2.86 -3.95
C GLN A 84 -8.28 2.77 -5.02
N LEU A 85 -8.61 2.91 -6.31
CA LEU A 85 -7.59 2.91 -7.37
C LEU A 85 -6.57 4.03 -7.15
N ILE A 86 -7.04 5.23 -6.77
CA ILE A 86 -6.20 6.41 -6.56
C ILE A 86 -5.28 6.22 -5.35
N TYR A 87 -5.83 5.87 -4.18
CA TYR A 87 -5.00 5.72 -2.99
C TYR A 87 -4.15 4.44 -3.01
N ALA A 88 -4.58 3.37 -3.66
CA ALA A 88 -3.78 2.17 -3.84
C ALA A 88 -2.61 2.42 -4.77
N PHE A 89 -2.80 3.19 -5.85
CA PHE A 89 -1.70 3.64 -6.71
C PHE A 89 -0.65 4.44 -5.92
N SER A 90 -1.08 5.42 -5.11
CA SER A 90 -0.17 6.25 -4.32
C SER A 90 0.56 5.48 -3.21
N ILE A 91 -0.14 4.56 -2.51
CA ILE A 91 0.50 3.60 -1.60
C ILE A 91 1.51 2.76 -2.38
N GLY A 92 1.14 2.30 -3.57
CA GLY A 92 2.00 1.52 -4.43
C GLY A 92 3.31 2.25 -4.76
N MET A 93 3.24 3.53 -5.11
CA MET A 93 4.40 4.38 -5.36
C MET A 93 5.30 4.47 -4.12
N MET A 94 4.70 4.70 -2.95
CA MET A 94 5.40 4.76 -1.67
C MET A 94 6.15 3.45 -1.37
N LEU A 95 5.49 2.30 -1.49
CA LEU A 95 6.09 1.00 -1.22
C LEU A 95 7.19 0.66 -2.24
N SER A 96 6.97 0.97 -3.52
CA SER A 96 7.97 0.74 -4.57
C SER A 96 9.22 1.59 -4.35
N VAL A 97 9.08 2.87 -4.03
CA VAL A 97 10.23 3.73 -3.67
C VAL A 97 10.93 3.21 -2.41
N PHE A 98 10.17 2.80 -1.39
CA PHE A 98 10.74 2.25 -0.16
C PHE A 98 11.62 1.02 -0.45
N VAL A 99 11.14 0.06 -1.23
CA VAL A 99 11.91 -1.14 -1.60
C VAL A 99 13.12 -0.78 -2.45
N VAL A 100 12.98 0.15 -3.40
CA VAL A 100 14.11 0.62 -4.22
C VAL A 100 15.21 1.25 -3.36
N LYS A 101 14.84 2.03 -2.34
CA LYS A 101 15.79 2.77 -1.49
C LYS A 101 16.38 1.94 -0.35
N THR A 102 15.62 0.99 0.21
CA THR A 102 16.03 0.23 1.40
C THR A 102 16.41 -1.22 1.11
N GLY A 103 15.98 -1.78 -0.02
CA GLY A 103 16.13 -3.21 -0.32
C GLY A 103 15.24 -4.14 0.51
N HIS A 104 14.37 -3.62 1.40
CA HIS A 104 13.59 -4.45 2.32
C HIS A 104 12.12 -4.56 1.91
N ILE A 105 11.66 -5.79 1.63
CA ILE A 105 10.27 -6.08 1.29
C ILE A 105 9.39 -6.35 2.53
N LEU A 106 9.97 -6.89 3.61
CA LEU A 106 9.22 -7.30 4.79
C LEU A 106 8.41 -6.15 5.44
N PRO A 107 8.93 -4.92 5.58
CA PRO A 107 8.13 -3.79 6.05
C PRO A 107 6.92 -3.49 5.16
N CYS A 108 7.03 -3.71 3.84
CA CYS A 108 5.91 -3.55 2.92
C CYS A 108 4.84 -4.63 3.13
N CYS A 109 5.24 -5.89 3.34
CA CYS A 109 4.31 -6.98 3.66
C CYS A 109 3.53 -6.68 4.94
N ILE A 110 4.23 -6.28 6.01
CA ILE A 110 3.62 -5.96 7.31
C ILE A 110 2.69 -4.75 7.17
N PHE A 111 3.15 -3.67 6.54
CA PHE A 111 2.34 -2.48 6.31
C PHE A 111 1.05 -2.82 5.57
N HIS A 112 1.16 -3.53 4.46
CA HIS A 112 0.04 -3.79 3.58
C HIS A 112 -0.96 -4.79 4.20
N GLY A 113 -0.46 -5.88 4.77
CA GLY A 113 -1.29 -6.85 5.47
C GLY A 113 -2.04 -6.21 6.65
N ALA A 114 -1.36 -5.38 7.44
CA ALA A 114 -1.99 -4.70 8.57
C ALA A 114 -3.01 -3.63 8.11
N PHE A 115 -2.70 -2.87 7.06
CA PHE A 115 -3.63 -1.91 6.46
C PHE A 115 -4.93 -2.61 6.04
N ASN A 116 -4.81 -3.73 5.31
CA ASN A 116 -5.97 -4.50 4.84
C ASN A 116 -6.73 -5.14 6.01
N ALA A 117 -6.02 -5.74 6.96
CA ALA A 117 -6.63 -6.38 8.13
C ALA A 117 -7.45 -5.42 8.98
N LEU A 118 -7.01 -4.16 9.12
CA LEU A 118 -7.72 -3.15 9.90
C LEU A 118 -9.05 -2.71 9.29
N SER A 119 -9.29 -2.99 8.00
CA SER A 119 -10.60 -2.75 7.38
C SER A 119 -11.73 -3.60 8.00
N ALA A 120 -11.40 -4.72 8.65
CA ALA A 120 -12.34 -5.53 9.43
C ALA A 120 -13.05 -4.73 10.54
N PHE A 121 -12.38 -3.69 11.03
CA PHE A 121 -12.81 -2.86 12.15
C PHE A 121 -13.27 -1.46 11.70
N ALA A 122 -13.29 -1.19 10.39
CA ALA A 122 -13.71 0.10 9.86
C ALA A 122 -15.21 0.32 10.09
N ASN A 123 -15.59 1.55 10.43
CA ASN A 123 -17.00 1.92 10.59
C ASN A 123 -17.76 1.74 9.26
N GLY A 124 -18.68 0.79 9.24
CA GLY A 124 -19.40 0.37 8.04
C GLY A 124 -20.72 1.07 7.77
N SER A 125 -21.27 1.77 8.76
CA SER A 125 -22.62 2.33 8.72
C SER A 125 -22.58 3.82 9.06
N GLY A 126 -23.05 4.66 8.14
CA GLY A 126 -23.14 6.10 8.37
C GLY A 126 -21.88 6.90 8.03
N GLU A 127 -20.90 6.30 7.33
CA GLU A 127 -19.78 7.07 6.82
C GLU A 127 -20.22 8.02 5.70
N MET A 128 -20.13 9.32 5.97
CA MET A 128 -20.45 10.35 4.99
C MET A 128 -19.47 10.31 3.82
N MET A 129 -19.99 10.44 2.60
CA MET A 129 -19.18 10.48 1.36
C MET A 129 -17.98 11.43 1.46
N GLY A 130 -18.18 12.62 2.04
CA GLY A 130 -17.10 13.59 2.22
C GLY A 130 -15.94 13.07 3.05
N LYS A 131 -16.18 12.25 4.08
CA LYS A 131 -15.12 11.65 4.91
C LYS A 131 -14.30 10.62 4.14
N LYS A 132 -14.93 9.81 3.28
CA LYS A 132 -14.24 8.86 2.40
C LYS A 132 -13.28 9.55 1.46
N VAL A 133 -13.77 10.60 0.79
CA VAL A 133 -12.96 11.40 -0.15
C VAL A 133 -11.79 12.07 0.55
N VAL A 134 -12.03 12.68 1.72
CA VAL A 134 -10.97 13.31 2.53
C VAL A 134 -9.92 12.28 2.96
N THR A 135 -10.33 11.13 3.49
CA THR A 135 -9.39 10.07 3.90
C THR A 135 -8.57 9.56 2.72
N ALA A 136 -9.20 9.28 1.57
CA ALA A 136 -8.50 8.87 0.36
C ALA A 136 -7.47 9.93 -0.08
N ALA A 137 -7.86 11.21 -0.12
CA ALA A 137 -6.98 12.30 -0.46
C ALA A 137 -5.80 12.44 0.52
N VAL A 138 -6.04 12.34 1.83
CA VAL A 138 -4.99 12.40 2.85
C VAL A 138 -4.01 11.23 2.68
N ILE A 139 -4.51 10.00 2.51
CA ILE A 139 -3.65 8.84 2.25
C ILE A 139 -2.81 9.10 1.00
N SER A 140 -3.41 9.56 -0.09
CA SER A 140 -2.69 9.82 -1.34
C SER A 140 -1.62 10.89 -1.20
N VAL A 141 -1.94 12.03 -0.60
CA VAL A 141 -0.97 13.12 -0.42
C VAL A 141 0.17 12.70 0.50
N VAL A 142 -0.13 12.05 1.63
CA VAL A 142 0.89 11.61 2.58
C VAL A 142 1.80 10.53 1.98
N THR A 143 1.23 9.56 1.26
CA THR A 143 2.01 8.46 0.64
C THR A 143 2.88 8.97 -0.50
N LEU A 144 2.38 9.84 -1.37
CA LEU A 144 3.17 10.47 -2.42
C LEU A 144 4.24 11.41 -1.84
N GLY A 145 3.90 12.20 -0.82
CA GLY A 145 4.86 13.07 -0.14
C GLY A 145 6.00 12.27 0.52
N TYR A 146 5.68 11.17 1.19
CA TYR A 146 6.70 10.27 1.75
C TYR A 146 7.53 9.57 0.68
N ALA A 147 6.90 9.12 -0.42
CA ALA A 147 7.62 8.56 -1.57
C ALA A 147 8.61 9.57 -2.16
N TRP A 148 8.17 10.82 -2.37
CA TRP A 148 9.03 11.89 -2.87
C TRP A 148 10.16 12.22 -1.90
N TYR A 149 9.87 12.32 -0.60
CA TYR A 149 10.87 12.52 0.45
C TYR A 149 11.93 11.42 0.42
N LEU A 150 11.54 10.14 0.44
CA LEU A 150 12.47 9.01 0.35
C LEU A 150 13.25 9.00 -0.96
N TRP A 151 12.63 9.40 -2.07
CA TRP A 151 13.29 9.49 -3.36
C TRP A 151 14.43 10.52 -3.34
N LYS A 152 14.19 11.67 -2.70
CA LYS A 152 15.17 12.75 -2.52
C LYS A 152 16.19 12.46 -1.43
N TRP A 153 15.85 11.61 -0.46
CA TRP A 153 16.77 11.18 0.58
C TRP A 153 17.88 10.31 -0.03
N ASN A 154 19.09 10.86 -0.08
CA ASN A 154 20.32 10.13 -0.38
C ASN A 154 21.08 9.99 0.93
N HIS A 155 21.41 8.75 1.32
CA HIS A 155 22.56 8.57 2.20
C HIS A 155 23.79 8.90 1.36
N THR A 156 24.46 10.00 1.70
CA THR A 156 25.91 10.05 1.60
C THR A 156 26.50 8.86 2.39
N GLN A 157 27.54 8.21 1.83
CA GLN A 157 28.32 7.04 2.30
C GLN A 157 27.79 5.65 1.91
N ALA A 158 28.54 4.75 1.25
CA ALA A 158 30.00 4.55 1.15
C ALA A 158 30.41 4.31 -0.33
N ASP A 159 31.46 4.88 -0.95
CA ASP A 159 32.84 5.15 -0.52
C ASP A 159 33.37 4.26 0.60
N GLU A 160 33.22 2.96 0.41
CA GLU A 160 34.22 1.96 0.79
C GLU A 160 34.35 0.99 -0.39
N LYS A 161 35.16 1.39 -1.38
CA LYS A 161 35.90 0.37 -2.12
C LYS A 161 36.88 -0.24 -1.12
N PRO A 162 36.84 -1.55 -0.83
CA PRO A 162 38.05 -2.17 -0.34
C PRO A 162 39.10 -1.98 -1.43
N ASP A 163 40.23 -1.43 -1.02
CA ASP A 163 41.39 -1.24 -1.85
C ASP A 163 41.74 -2.54 -2.57
N ARG A 164 42.21 -2.42 -3.81
CA ARG A 164 42.76 -3.55 -4.53
C ARG A 164 44.05 -3.95 -3.83
N THR A 165 44.11 -5.18 -3.32
CA THR A 165 45.34 -5.96 -3.21
C THR A 165 45.05 -7.41 -3.56
#